data_AF-A0A7W1B335-F1
#
_entry.id   AF-A0A7W1B335-F1
#
_cell.length_a   1.000
_cell.length_b   1.000
_cell.length_c   1.000
_cell.angle_alpha   90.00
_cell.angle_beta   90.00
_cell.angle_gamma   90.00
#
_symmetry.space_group_name_H-M   'P 1'
#
loop_
_entity.id
_entity.type
_entity.pdbx_description
1 polymer ?
#
loop_
_entity_poly.entity_id
_entity_poly.type
_entity_poly.pdbx_seq_one_letter_code
_entity_poly.pdbx_strand_id
1 'polypeptide(L)' 'MAALAAGSTDNTVELYFEDQGAGRPVVLIHGWPLSGRSWEAQVPALV' A
#
# COMPACT_ATOMS: atom_id res chain seq x y z
N MET A 1 -3.71 -3.38 10.08
CA MET A 1 -2.24 -3.38 10.28
C MET A 1 -1.72 -4.72 9.80
N ALA A 2 -0.84 -4.73 8.79
CA ALA A 2 -0.20 -5.94 8.31
C ALA A 2 1.29 -5.78 8.53
N ALA A 3 1.89 -6.79 9.13
CA ALA A 3 3.33 -6.91 9.25
C ALA A 3 3.87 -7.51 7.96
N LEU A 4 4.77 -6.81 7.27
CA LEU A 4 5.55 -7.40 6.18
C LEU A 4 6.96 -7.70 6.68
N ALA A 5 7.42 -8.92 6.42
CA ALA A 5 8.83 -9.25 6.55
C ALA A 5 9.59 -8.59 5.39
N ALA A 6 10.24 -7.46 5.65
CA ALA A 6 11.15 -6.85 4.70
C ALA A 6 12.51 -7.57 4.78
N GLY A 7 12.86 -8.31 3.74
CA GLY A 7 14.07 -9.15 3.75
C GLY A 7 15.37 -8.35 3.84
N SER A 8 16.06 -8.48 4.98
CA SER A 8 17.53 -8.64 5.15
C SER A 8 17.95 -8.59 6.64
N THR A 9 17.01 -8.33 7.53
CA THR A 9 17.18 -8.33 8.99
C THR A 9 15.90 -8.89 9.59
N ASP A 10 15.99 -9.57 10.73
CA ASP A 10 14.84 -10.11 11.50
C ASP A 10 13.93 -9.01 12.08
N ASN A 11 13.84 -7.86 11.41
CA ASN A 11 13.06 -6.70 11.78
C ASN A 11 11.72 -6.77 11.07
N THR A 12 10.69 -7.07 11.85
CA THR A 12 9.30 -6.84 11.44
C THR A 12 9.08 -5.36 11.22
N VAL A 13 8.64 -4.98 10.02
CA VAL A 13 8.22 -3.61 9.71
C VAL A 13 6.70 -3.58 9.59
N GLU A 14 6.08 -2.70 10.36
CA GLU A 14 4.66 -2.42 10.23
C GLU A 14 4.43 -1.39 9.14
N LEU A 15 3.61 -1.74 8.16
CA LEU A 15 3.20 -0.84 7.10
C LEU A 15 1.74 -0.47 7.27
N TYR A 16 1.46 0.83 7.12
CA TYR A 16 0.10 1.29 6.86
C TYR A 16 -0.24 1.00 5.40
N PHE A 17 -1.42 0.42 5.18
CA PHE A 17 -1.99 0.22 3.86
C PHE A 17 -3.52 0.27 3.96
N GLU A 18 -4.14 0.51 2.82
CA GLU A 18 -5.59 0.41 2.63
C GLU A 18 -5.87 -0.69 1.59
N ASP A 19 -6.95 -1.42 1.79
CA ASP A 19 -7.44 -2.43 0.84
C ASP A 19 -8.88 -2.05 0.47
N GLN A 20 -9.14 -1.94 -0.83
CA GLN A 20 -10.37 -1.38 -1.39
C GLN A 20 -10.78 -2.19 -2.62
N GLY A 21 -12.08 -2.42 -2.77
CA GLY A 21 -12.66 -3.15 -3.90
C GLY A 21 -12.50 -4.67 -3.81
N ALA A 22 -12.77 -5.35 -4.93
CA ALA A 22 -12.62 -6.80 -5.07
C ALA A 22 -12.28 -7.17 -6.53
N GLY A 23 -11.45 -8.20 -6.73
CA GLY A 23 -11.10 -8.69 -8.07
C GLY A 23 -9.60 -8.84 -8.30
N ARG A 24 -9.12 -8.45 -9.48
CA ARG A 24 -7.68 -8.52 -9.81
C ARG A 24 -6.93 -7.44 -9.01
N PRO A 25 -5.93 -7.83 -8.20
CA PRO A 25 -5.24 -6.87 -7.33
C PRO A 25 -4.38 -5.90 -8.13
N VAL A 26 -4.42 -4.63 -7.73
CA VAL A 26 -3.53 -3.56 -8.19
C VAL A 26 -2.88 -2.95 -6.96
N VAL A 27 -1.54 -2.93 -6.91
CA VAL A 27 -0.79 -2.37 -5.77
C VAL A 27 -0.25 -1.00 -6.18
N LEU A 28 -0.65 0.03 -5.43
CA LEU A 28 -0.21 1.40 -5.64
C LEU A 28 0.89 1.76 -4.64
N ILE A 29 2.05 2.18 -5.14
CA ILE A 29 3.22 2.58 -4.34
C ILE A 29 3.48 4.06 -4.61
N HIS A 30 3.48 4.87 -3.55
CA HIS A 30 3.71 6.31 -3.68
C HIS A 30 5.21 6.64 -3.79
N GLY A 31 5.50 7.84 -4.30
CA GLY A 31 6.85 8.41 -4.29
C GLY A 31 7.15 9.20 -3.01
N TRP A 32 8.38 9.73 -2.93
CA TRP A 32 8.78 10.70 -1.90
C TRP A 32 8.31 12.12 -2.27
N PRO A 33 7.89 12.97 -1.31
CA PRO A 33 7.69 12.74 0.12
C PRO A 33 6.22 12.44 0.46
N LEU A 34 5.52 11.69 -0.39
CA LEU A 34 4.08 11.50 -0.30
C LEU A 34 3.71 10.29 0.58
N SER A 35 2.40 10.01 0.66
CA SER A 35 1.83 8.80 1.27
C SER A 35 0.83 8.16 0.30
N GLY A 36 0.19 7.06 0.72
CA GLY A 36 -0.88 6.39 -0.03
C GLY A 36 -2.01 7.34 -0.49
N ARG A 37 -2.26 8.43 0.25
CA ARG A 37 -3.26 9.45 -0.12
C ARG A 37 -3.00 10.15 -1.45
N SER A 38 -1.77 10.12 -1.95
CA SER A 38 -1.46 10.66 -3.29
C SER A 38 -2.24 9.97 -4.42
N TRP A 39 -2.82 8.81 -4.14
CA TRP A 39 -3.64 8.03 -5.06
C TRP A 39 -5.16 8.24 -4.93
N GLU A 40 -5.63 9.17 -4.09
CA GLU A 40 -7.07 9.33 -3.79
C GLU A 40 -7.93 9.56 -5.05
N ALA A 41 -7.38 10.22 -6.08
CA ALA A 41 -8.08 10.48 -7.33
C ALA A 41 -8.13 9.26 -8.27
N GLN A 42 -7.19 8.32 -8.12
CA GLN A 42 -7.06 7.13 -8.96
C GLN A 42 -7.82 5.93 -8.40
N VAL A 43 -7.92 5.82 -7.07
CA VAL A 43 -8.60 4.71 -6.39
C VAL A 43 -10.02 4.47 -6.95
N PRO A 44 -10.90 5.47 -7.14
CA PRO A 44 -12.26 5.23 -7.64
C PRO A 44 -12.34 4.56 -9.02
N ALA A 45 -11.29 4.65 -9.84
CA ALA A 45 -11.25 4.01 -11.15
C ALA A 45 -10.77 2.54 -11.11
N LEU A 46 -10.27 2.07 -9.96
CA LEU A 46 -9.65 0.76 -9.78
C LEU A 46 -10.45 -0.19 -8.89
N VAL A 47 -11.51 0.31 -8.23
CA VAL A 47 -12.33 -0.42 -7.25
C VAL A 47 -13.67 -0.87 -7.81
#